data_AF-A0A352KTD1-F1
#
_entry.id   AF-A0A352KTD1-F1
#
_cell.length_a   1.000
_cell.length_b   1.000
_cell.length_c   1.000
_cell.angle_alpha   90.00
_cell.angle_beta   90.00
_cell.angle_gamma   90.00
#
_symmetry.space_group_name_H-M   'P 1'
#
loop_
_entity.id
_entity.type
_entity.pdbx_description
1 polymer ?
#
loop_
_entity_poly.entity_id
_entity_poly.type
_entity_poly.pdbx_seq_one_letter_code
_entity_poly.pdbx_strand_id
1 'polypeptide(L)' 'FQGAIERAFELLDFTLGDPRWQKRLKEIARARELLCDAIFGGKEYKSSLENLERYFFQFALASRLRK' A
#
# COMPACT_ATOMS: atom_id res chain seq x y z
N PHE A 1 -2.17 -0.16 16.94
CA PHE A 1 -1.34 -0.86 15.93
C PHE A 1 -2.21 -1.73 15.02
N GLN A 2 -2.87 -2.77 15.55
CA GLN A 2 -3.70 -3.70 14.77
C GLN A 2 -4.81 -3.03 13.93
N GLY A 3 -5.62 -2.15 14.52
CA GLY A 3 -6.70 -1.47 13.78
C GLY A 3 -6.22 -0.56 12.64
N ALA A 4 -4.98 -0.03 12.72
CA ALA A 4 -4.40 0.74 11.62
C ALA A 4 -4.01 -0.15 10.44
N ILE A 5 -3.51 -1.36 10.73
CA ILE A 5 -3.19 -2.38 9.73
C ILE A 5 -4.46 -2.83 9.02
N GLU A 6 -5.50 -3.18 9.78
CA GLU A 6 -6.79 -3.61 9.23
C GLU A 6 -7.39 -2.54 8.31
N ARG A 7 -7.38 -1.28 8.76
CA ARG A 7 -7.85 -0.16 7.95
C ARG A 7 -7.01 0.04 6.68
N ALA A 8 -5.70 -0.14 6.74
CA ALA A 8 -4.84 -0.02 5.56
C ALA A 8 -5.16 -1.09 4.51
N PHE A 9 -5.36 -2.35 4.93
CA PHE A 9 -5.78 -3.43 4.03
C PHE A 9 -7.17 -3.19 3.44
N GLU A 10 -8.14 -2.78 4.27
CA GLU A 10 -9.49 -2.46 3.82
C GLU A 10 -9.48 -1.37 2.72
N LEU A 11 -8.69 -0.31 2.91
CA LEU A 11 -8.57 0.76 1.90
C LEU A 11 -7.94 0.27 0.59
N LEU A 12 -6.94 -0.62 0.67
CA LEU A 12 -6.32 -1.22 -0.52
C LEU A 12 -7.32 -2.14 -1.25
N ASP A 13 -8.10 -2.92 -0.51
CA ASP A 13 -9.13 -3.80 -1.06
C ASP A 13 -10.26 -3.00 -1.72
N PHE A 14 -10.70 -1.89 -1.11
CA PHE A 14 -11.64 -0.97 -1.77
C PHE A 14 -11.04 -0.33 -3.02
N THR A 15 -9.76 0.01 -3.01
CA THR A 15 -9.08 0.58 -4.19
C THR A 15 -8.95 -0.46 -5.31
N LEU A 16 -8.71 -1.73 -5.00
CA LEU A 16 -8.69 -2.84 -5.95
C LEU A 16 -10.07 -3.10 -6.56
N GLY A 17 -11.13 -3.00 -5.77
CA GLY A 17 -12.50 -3.18 -6.22
C GLY A 17 -13.05 -2.03 -7.06
N ASP A 18 -12.37 -0.89 -7.09
CA ASP A 18 -12.85 0.32 -7.75
C ASP A 18 -12.71 0.23 -9.28
N PRO A 19 -13.82 0.38 -10.05
CA PRO A 19 -13.80 0.33 -11.51
C PRO A 19 -12.84 1.33 -12.16
N ARG A 20 -12.55 2.47 -11.50
CA ARG A 20 -11.63 3.50 -12.00
C ARG A 20 -10.21 2.95 -12.22
N TRP A 21 -9.82 1.90 -11.50
CA TRP A 21 -8.44 1.38 -11.49
C TRP A 21 -8.28 0.02 -12.18
N GLN A 22 -9.29 -0.51 -12.87
CA GLN A 22 -9.27 -1.85 -13.48
C GLN A 22 -8.05 -2.10 -14.41
N LYS A 23 -7.51 -1.07 -15.05
CA LYS A 23 -6.32 -1.19 -15.92
C LYS A 23 -4.98 -1.21 -15.16
N ARG A 24 -4.98 -1.01 -13.84
CA ARG A 24 -3.79 -0.83 -12.99
C ARG A 24 -3.81 -1.69 -11.73
N LEU A 25 -4.62 -2.75 -11.70
CA LEU A 25 -4.82 -3.60 -10.52
C LEU A 25 -3.54 -4.29 -10.04
N LYS A 26 -2.62 -4.62 -10.95
CA LYS A 26 -1.37 -5.33 -10.61
C LYS A 26 -0.52 -4.55 -9.60
N GLU A 27 -0.36 -3.25 -9.81
CA GLU A 27 0.46 -2.41 -8.92
C GLU A 27 -0.20 -2.25 -7.55
N ILE A 28 -1.53 -2.11 -7.50
CA ILE A 28 -2.28 -1.98 -6.25
C ILE A 28 -2.22 -3.31 -5.46
N ALA A 29 -2.37 -4.44 -6.15
CA ALA A 29 -2.23 -5.77 -5.55
C ALA A 29 -0.80 -5.98 -5.03
N ARG A 30 0.22 -5.55 -5.79
CA ARG A 30 1.61 -5.61 -5.36
C ARG A 30 1.86 -4.77 -4.10
N ALA A 31 1.32 -3.55 -4.03
CA ALA A 31 1.43 -2.71 -2.83
C ALA A 31 0.82 -3.40 -1.60
N ARG A 32 -0.32 -4.09 -1.78
CA ARG A 32 -0.95 -4.91 -0.73
C ARG A 32 -0.08 -6.08 -0.29
N GLU A 33 0.52 -6.80 -1.23
CA GLU A 33 1.45 -7.90 -0.94
C GLU A 33 2.69 -7.44 -0.17
N LEU A 34 3.30 -6.33 -0.58
CA LEU A 34 4.49 -5.76 0.07
C LEU A 34 4.18 -5.26 1.49
N LEU A 35 2.99 -4.68 1.71
CA LEU A 35 2.54 -4.27 3.04
C LEU A 35 2.36 -5.50 3.95
N CYS A 36 1.75 -6.57 3.44
CA CYS A 36 1.61 -7.83 4.15
C CYS A 36 2.97 -8.42 4.53
N ASP A 37 3.87 -8.56 3.55
CA ASP A 37 5.23 -9.05 3.79
C ASP A 37 5.93 -8.21 4.86
N ALA A 38 5.89 -6.88 4.77
CA ALA A 38 6.51 -5.98 5.74
C ALA A 38 5.96 -6.13 7.16
N ILE A 39 4.65 -6.34 7.31
CA ILE A 39 4.00 -6.54 8.63
C ILE A 39 4.39 -7.90 9.23
N PHE A 40 4.51 -8.94 8.41
CA PHE A 40 4.82 -10.31 8.86
C PHE A 40 6.33 -10.63 8.85
N GLY A 41 7.19 -9.62 8.73
CA GLY A 41 8.64 -9.75 8.94
C GLY A 41 9.49 -9.89 7.68
N GLY A 42 8.93 -9.60 6.50
CA GLY A 42 9.70 -9.32 5.28
C GLY A 42 10.43 -10.52 4.71
N LYS A 43 9.84 -11.72 4.68
CA LYS A 43 10.54 -12.93 4.24
C LYS A 43 10.51 -13.12 2.73
N GLU A 44 9.38 -12.84 2.09
CA GLU A 44 9.17 -13.16 0.68
C GLU A 44 9.82 -12.11 -0.22
N TYR A 45 9.61 -10.83 0.10
CA TYR A 45 10.08 -9.72 -0.73
C TYR A 45 11.13 -8.85 -0.03
N LYS A 46 11.53 -9.20 1.20
CA LYS A 46 12.44 -8.38 2.03
C LYS A 46 11.88 -6.99 2.28
N SER A 47 10.56 -6.90 2.38
CA SER A 47 9.86 -5.64 2.60
C SER A 47 9.99 -5.21 4.06
N SER A 48 10.07 -3.90 4.28
CA SER A 48 10.02 -3.30 5.62
C SER A 48 9.11 -2.07 5.59
N LEU A 49 8.49 -1.74 6.72
CA LEU A 49 7.63 -0.56 6.81
C LEU A 49 8.39 0.73 6.45
N GLU A 50 9.67 0.82 6.81
CA GLU A 50 10.53 1.95 6.47
C GLU A 50 10.76 2.08 4.95
N ASN A 51 10.95 0.96 4.25
CA ASN A 51 11.10 0.97 2.79
C ASN A 51 9.80 1.40 2.11
N LEU A 52 8.66 0.92 2.59
CA LEU A 52 7.35 1.33 2.08
C LEU A 52 7.11 2.82 2.34
N GLU A 53 7.37 3.30 3.56
CA GLU A 53 7.23 4.71 3.92
C GLU A 53 8.08 5.58 3.00
N ARG A 54 9.38 5.27 2.85
CA ARG A 54 10.29 6.04 1.99
C ARG A 54 9.79 6.14 0.55
N TYR A 55 9.23 5.06 0.01
CA TYR A 55 8.69 5.03 -1.34
C TYR A 55 7.37 5.81 -1.45
N PHE A 56 6.39 5.52 -0.60
CA PHE A 56 5.04 6.09 -0.69
C PHE A 56 4.94 7.53 -0.19
N PHE A 57 5.82 7.96 0.72
CA PHE A 57 5.78 9.30 1.30
C PHE A 57 5.88 10.41 0.25
N GLN A 58 6.71 10.22 -0.78
CA GLN A 58 6.85 11.18 -1.87
C GLN A 58 5.53 11.34 -2.65
N PHE A 59 4.80 10.26 -2.88
CA PHE A 59 3.49 10.29 -3.52
C PHE A 59 2.43 10.95 -2.63
N ALA A 60 2.45 10.67 -1.33
CA ALA A 60 1.55 11.31 -0.36
C ALA A 60 1.77 12.83 -0.33
N LEU A 61 3.04 13.25 -0.33
CA LEU A 61 3.43 14.66 -0.37
C LEU A 61 2.97 15.33 -1.68
N ALA A 62 3.28 14.72 -2.83
CA ALA A 62 2.85 15.23 -4.13
C ALA A 62 1.31 15.33 -4.26
N SER A 63 0.59 14.34 -3.72
CA SER A 63 -0.89 14.35 -3.71
C SER A 63 -1.45 15.49 -2.88
N ARG A 64 -0.80 15.84 -1.76
CA ARG A 64 -1.20 16.96 -0.90
C ARG A 64 -0.95 18.32 -1.56
N LEU A 65 0.14 18.44 -2.33
CA LEU A 65 0.49 19.68 -3.03
C LEU A 65 -0.45 19.98 -4.22
N ARG A 66 -1.02 18.95 -4.82
CA ARG A 66 -2.06 19.06 -5.87
C ARG A 66 -3.44 19.28 -5.22
N LYS A 67 -3.64 20.45 -4.61
CA LYS A 67 -4.97 20.94 -4.25
C LYS A 67 -5.55 21.79 -5.36
#